data_AF-A0A1V9YG36-F1
#
_entry.id   AF-A0A1V9YG36-F1
#
_cell.length_a   1.000
_cell.length_b   1.000
_cell.length_c   1.000
_cell.angle_alpha   90.00
_cell.angle_beta   90.00
_cell.angle_gamma   90.00
#
_symmetry.space_group_name_H-M   'P 1'
#
loop_
_entity.id
_entity.type
_entity.pdbx_description
1 polymer ?
#
loop_
_entity_poly.entity_id
_entity_poly.type
_entity_poly.pdbx_seq_one_letter_code
_entity_poly.pdbx_strand_id
1 'polypeptide(L)'
;MLNGNLLVRNDFTVLLNDPKWPKDTCGLRLGNSVDKLRTIRDGVKPDRRLELDKLGFVWDHFEYNWQCNLKALKTYKRVCGNLLVRSDFTVPINDPNWPEET
;
A
#
# COMPACT_ATOMS: atom_id res chain seq x y z
N MET A 1 -4.91 -8.03 12.97
CA MET A 1 -5.62 -6.97 12.22
C MET A 1 -5.03 -6.96 10.83
N LEU A 2 -5.86 -6.97 9.79
CA LEU A 2 -5.42 -7.15 8.41
C LEU A 2 -4.52 -5.98 7.97
N ASN A 3 -3.34 -6.34 7.50
CA ASN A 3 -2.21 -5.49 7.12
C ASN A 3 -2.64 -4.26 6.32
N GLY A 4 -2.22 -3.09 6.81
CA GLY A 4 -2.34 -1.77 6.17
C GLY A 4 -1.44 -1.63 4.93
N ASN A 5 -1.52 -2.58 4.01
CA ASN A 5 -0.95 -2.40 2.69
C ASN A 5 -1.93 -1.47 1.94
N LEU A 6 -1.53 -0.20 1.76
CA LEU A 6 -2.24 0.81 0.96
C LEU A 6 -2.43 0.44 -0.53
N LEU A 7 -2.06 -0.79 -0.88
CA LEU A 7 -2.15 -1.36 -2.21
C LEU A 7 -3.34 -2.32 -2.26
N VAL A 8 -4.45 -1.81 -2.78
CA VAL A 8 -5.57 -2.64 -3.18
C VAL A 8 -5.13 -3.48 -4.39
N ARG A 9 -5.14 -4.81 -4.24
CA ARG A 9 -4.88 -5.72 -5.37
C ARG A 9 -6.00 -5.58 -6.41
N ASN A 10 -5.67 -5.77 -7.69
CA ASN A 10 -6.63 -5.61 -8.79
C ASN A 10 -7.86 -6.54 -8.65
N ASP A 11 -7.67 -7.74 -8.09
CA ASP A 11 -8.73 -8.73 -7.85
C ASP A 11 -9.48 -8.53 -6.52
N PHE A 12 -9.12 -7.51 -5.72
CA PHE A 12 -9.77 -7.28 -4.44
C PHE A 12 -11.25 -6.94 -4.64
N THR A 13 -12.08 -7.79 -4.04
CA THR A 13 -13.53 -7.65 -4.02
C THR A 13 -13.96 -7.47 -2.56
N VAL A 14 -14.81 -6.47 -2.31
CA VAL A 14 -15.39 -6.28 -0.98
C VAL A 14 -16.26 -7.51 -0.67
N LEU A 15 -15.85 -8.28 0.34
CA LEU A 15 -16.52 -9.52 0.73
C LEU A 15 -17.97 -9.23 1.14
N LEU A 16 -18.90 -10.02 0.61
CA LEU A 16 -20.32 -9.92 0.94
C LEU A 16 -20.51 -10.25 2.42
N ASN A 17 -21.14 -9.34 3.17
CA ASN A 17 -21.44 -9.44 4.61
C ASN A 17 -20.26 -9.24 5.58
N ASP A 18 -19.15 -8.62 5.16
CA ASP A 18 -18.16 -8.12 6.13
C ASP A 18 -18.75 -6.90 6.87
N PRO A 19 -18.93 -6.95 8.22
CA PRO A 19 -19.49 -5.83 8.98
C PRO A 19 -18.63 -4.56 8.94
N LYS A 20 -17.38 -4.64 8.45
CA LYS A 20 -16.48 -3.51 8.28
C LYS A 20 -16.78 -2.67 7.04
N TRP A 21 -17.64 -3.14 6.14
CA TRP A 21 -17.97 -2.45 4.90
C TRP A 21 -19.46 -2.05 4.85
N PRO A 22 -19.78 -0.83 4.40
CA PRO A 22 -21.16 -0.44 4.13
C PRO A 22 -21.82 -1.41 3.16
N LYS A 23 -23.08 -1.78 3.41
CA LYS A 23 -23.81 -2.82 2.65
C LYS A 23 -23.89 -2.53 1.15
N ASP A 24 -23.96 -1.26 0.82
CA ASP A 24 -23.99 -0.65 -0.50
C ASP A 24 -22.64 -0.70 -1.25
N THR A 25 -21.55 -1.03 -0.54
CA THR A 25 -20.22 -1.25 -1.15
C THR A 25 -19.86 -2.73 -1.33
N CYS A 26 -20.68 -3.65 -0.78
CA CYS A 26 -20.48 -5.08 -0.91
C CYS A 26 -20.53 -5.54 -2.37
N GLY A 27 -19.63 -6.43 -2.77
CA GLY A 27 -19.56 -6.95 -4.13
C GLY A 27 -18.89 -6.00 -5.14
N LEU A 28 -18.48 -4.80 -4.73
CA LEU A 28 -17.68 -3.92 -5.59
C LEU A 28 -16.29 -4.53 -5.82
N ARG A 29 -15.89 -4.61 -7.09
CA ARG A 29 -14.52 -4.90 -7.52
C ARG A 29 -13.66 -3.66 -7.31
N LEU A 30 -13.38 -3.33 -6.06
CA LEU A 30 -12.66 -2.12 -5.69
C LEU A 30 -11.27 -2.06 -6.34
N GLY A 31 -10.58 -3.19 -6.50
CA GLY A 31 -9.30 -3.25 -7.23
C GLY A 31 -9.39 -2.72 -8.66
N ASN A 32 -10.43 -3.11 -9.40
CA ASN A 32 -10.68 -2.60 -10.75
C ASN A 32 -10.97 -1.09 -10.75
N SER A 33 -11.69 -0.59 -9.75
CA SER A 33 -11.95 0.85 -9.60
C SER A 33 -10.67 1.63 -9.31
N VAL A 34 -9.81 1.12 -8.44
CA VAL A 34 -8.49 1.70 -8.12
C VAL A 34 -7.58 1.72 -9.35
N ASP A 35 -7.53 0.61 -10.10
CA ASP A 35 -6.72 0.54 -11.32
C ASP A 35 -7.19 1.51 -12.41
N LYS A 36 -8.51 1.67 -12.55
CA LYS A 36 -9.08 2.71 -13.41
C LYS A 36 -8.66 4.10 -12.96
N LEU A 37 -8.81 4.41 -11.67
CA LEU A 37 -8.40 5.71 -11.10
C LEU A 37 -6.93 6.01 -11.38
N ARG A 38 -6.02 5.04 -11.21
CA ARG A 38 -4.60 5.19 -11.53
C ARG A 38 -4.36 5.41 -13.02
N THR A 39 -5.06 4.68 -13.89
CA THR A 39 -4.97 4.84 -15.35
C THR A 39 -5.40 6.22 -15.80
N ILE A 40 -6.46 6.77 -15.20
CA ILE A 40 -7.00 8.09 -15.57
C ILE A 40 -6.50 9.23 -14.67
N ARG A 41 -5.38 9.05 -13.95
CA ARG A 41 -4.89 9.96 -12.90
C ARG A 41 -5.00 11.44 -13.27
N ASP A 42 -4.57 11.81 -14.47
CA ASP A 42 -4.51 13.20 -14.90
C ASP A 42 -5.87 13.74 -15.38
N GLY A 43 -6.84 12.85 -15.60
CA GLY A 43 -8.25 13.16 -15.88
C GLY A 43 -9.17 13.12 -14.66
N VAL A 44 -8.66 12.81 -13.47
CA VAL A 44 -9.45 12.86 -12.22
C VAL A 44 -9.72 14.31 -11.86
N LYS A 45 -10.99 14.64 -11.60
CA LYS A 45 -11.40 15.99 -11.16
C LYS A 45 -10.60 16.43 -9.92
N PRO A 46 -10.17 17.70 -9.83
CA PRO A 46 -9.35 18.19 -8.72
C PRO A 46 -9.91 17.88 -7.33
N ASP A 47 -11.22 18.06 -7.12
CA ASP A 47 -11.86 17.80 -5.81
C ASP A 47 -11.76 16.32 -5.39
N ARG A 48 -11.99 15.40 -6.34
CA ARG A 48 -11.87 13.96 -6.11
C ARG A 48 -10.42 13.55 -5.88
N ARG A 49 -9.48 14.18 -6.59
CA ARG A 49 -8.06 13.95 -6.39
C ARG A 49 -7.64 14.37 -4.98
N LEU A 50 -8.09 15.53 -4.52
CA LEU A 50 -7.83 16.01 -3.17
C LEU A 50 -8.40 15.07 -2.10
N GLU A 51 -9.61 14.53 -2.30
CA GLU A 51 -10.19 13.54 -1.39
C GLU A 51 -9.35 12.27 -1.33
N LEU A 52 -8.92 11.75 -2.48
CA LEU A 52 -8.05 10.57 -2.55
C LEU A 52 -6.69 10.83 -1.90
N ASP A 53 -6.08 11.99 -2.14
CA ASP A 53 -4.80 12.39 -1.54
C ASP A 53 -4.90 12.47 0.00
N LYS A 54 -6.01 13.03 0.53
CA LYS A 54 -6.28 13.06 1.98
C LYS A 54 -6.44 11.67 2.60
N LEU A 55 -6.92 10.70 1.83
CA LEU A 55 -7.00 9.30 2.25
C LEU A 55 -5.65 8.55 2.13
N GLY A 56 -4.60 9.21 1.63
CA GLY A 56 -3.30 8.58 1.39
C GLY A 56 -3.30 7.66 0.15
N PHE A 57 -4.15 7.95 -0.84
CA PHE A 57 -4.25 7.12 -2.04
C PHE A 57 -2.93 7.07 -2.81
N VAL A 58 -2.41 5.86 -3.02
CA VAL A 58 -1.18 5.63 -3.77
C VAL A 58 -1.49 5.60 -5.27
N TRP A 59 -1.17 6.69 -5.96
CA TRP A 59 -1.32 6.81 -7.42
C TRP A 59 -0.33 5.96 -8.20
N ASP A 60 0.92 5.90 -7.75
CA ASP A 60 1.97 5.09 -8.36
C ASP A 60 2.46 4.05 -7.36
N HIS A 61 1.94 2.82 -7.53
CA HIS A 61 2.30 1.73 -6.65
C HIS A 61 3.74 1.23 -6.86
N PHE A 62 4.32 1.44 -8.06
CA PHE A 62 5.70 1.06 -8.33
C PHE A 62 6.65 2.00 -7.60
N GLU A 63 6.40 3.31 -7.68
CA GLU A 63 7.18 4.31 -6.94
C GLU A 63 7.03 4.10 -5.44
N TYR A 64 5.81 3.85 -4.94
CA TYR A 64 5.61 3.54 -3.53
C TYR A 64 6.41 2.31 -3.09
N ASN A 65 6.34 1.21 -3.83
CA ASN A 65 7.12 0.00 -3.54
C ASN A 65 8.62 0.26 -3.59
N TRP A 66 9.09 1.05 -4.55
CA TRP A 66 10.49 1.47 -4.64
C TRP A 66 10.93 2.22 -3.38
N GLN A 67 10.15 3.19 -2.91
CA GLN A 67 10.45 3.94 -1.69
C GLN A 67 10.46 3.04 -0.44
N CYS A 68 9.49 2.13 -0.30
CA CYS A 68 9.47 1.14 0.78
C CYS A 68 10.72 0.24 0.75
N ASN A 69 11.07 -0.29 -0.42
CA ASN A 69 12.25 -1.13 -0.61
C ASN A 69 13.53 -0.36 -0.28
N LEU A 70 13.64 0.89 -0.73
CA LEU A 70 14.80 1.74 -0.45
C LEU A 70 14.92 2.02 1.06
N LYS A 71 13.81 2.29 1.75
CA LYS A 71 13.80 2.48 3.20
C LYS A 71 14.22 1.22 3.95
N ALA A 72 13.73 0.06 3.50
CA ALA A 72 14.16 -1.24 4.04
C ALA A 72 15.67 -1.44 3.83
N LEU A 73 16.17 -1.30 2.61
CA LEU A 73 17.59 -1.49 2.30
C LEU A 73 18.50 -0.53 3.08
N LYS A 74 18.12 0.75 3.24
CA LYS A 74 18.87 1.72 4.05
C LYS A 74 18.99 1.25 5.51
N THR A 75 17.91 0.75 6.07
CA THR A 75 17.90 0.27 7.46
C THR A 75 18.66 -1.05 7.60
N TYR A 76 18.50 -1.98 6.66
CA TYR A 76 19.28 -3.21 6.62
C TYR A 76 20.78 -2.92 6.59
N LYS A 77 21.21 -1.98 5.73
CA LYS A 77 22.61 -1.53 5.67
C LYS A 77 23.10 -0.96 7.01
N ARG A 78 22.26 -0.21 7.71
CA ARG A 78 22.60 0.37 9.03
C ARG A 78 22.74 -0.71 10.11
N VAL A 79 21.85 -1.71 10.14
CA VAL A 79 21.81 -2.75 11.18
C VAL A 79 22.84 -3.85 10.91
N CYS A 80 22.95 -4.31 9.66
CA CYS A 80 23.78 -5.44 9.28
C CYS A 80 25.15 -5.04 8.67
N GLY A 81 25.35 -3.74 8.40
CA GLY A 81 26.60 -3.20 7.86
C GLY A 81 26.85 -3.44 6.36
N ASN A 82 25.97 -4.17 5.66
CA ASN A 82 26.10 -4.48 4.24
C ASN A 82 24.72 -4.65 3.58
N LEU A 83 24.68 -4.95 2.28
CA LEU A 83 23.45 -5.14 1.50
C LEU A 83 23.31 -6.55 0.90
N LEU A 84 24.01 -7.54 1.46
CA LEU A 84 23.92 -8.94 1.04
C LEU A 84 22.67 -9.59 1.66
N VAL A 85 21.50 -9.11 1.22
CA VAL A 85 20.20 -9.59 1.70
C VAL A 85 19.91 -10.95 1.07
N ARG A 86 19.61 -11.95 1.89
CA ARG A 86 19.13 -13.24 1.38
C ARG A 86 17.76 -13.08 0.73
N SER A 87 17.48 -13.83 -0.33
CA SER A 87 16.18 -13.78 -1.02
C SER A 87 14.98 -14.18 -0.15
N ASP A 88 15.21 -14.93 0.93
CA ASP A 88 14.20 -15.35 1.90
C ASP A 88 14.12 -14.45 3.14
N PHE A 89 14.95 -13.40 3.22
CA PHE A 89 14.92 -12.47 4.34
C PHE A 89 13.59 -11.69 4.35
N THR A 90 12.91 -11.74 5.50
CA THR A 90 11.69 -10.96 5.75
C THR A 90 12.00 -9.91 6.82
N VAL A 91 11.63 -8.66 6.57
CA VAL A 91 11.74 -7.60 7.57
C VAL A 91 10.86 -7.99 8.78
N PRO A 92 11.44 -8.15 9.98
CA PRO A 92 10.68 -8.51 11.16
C PRO A 92 9.62 -7.46 11.51
N ILE A 93 8.45 -7.90 11.94
CA ILE A 93 7.38 -7.03 12.43
C ILE A 93 7.61 -6.83 13.94
N ASN A 94 7.66 -5.56 14.40
CA ASN A 94 7.88 -5.15 15.80
C ASN A 94 9.27 -5.47 16.38
N ASP A 95 10.34 -5.46 15.58
CA ASP A 95 11.71 -5.60 16.08
C ASP A 95 12.28 -4.22 16.46
N PRO A 96 12.77 -3.98 17.69
CA PRO A 96 13.33 -2.70 18.11
C PRO A 96 14.50 -2.19 17.26
N ASN A 97 15.22 -3.10 16.58
CA ASN A 97 16.31 -2.73 15.67
C ASN A 97 15.80 -2.23 14.31
N TRP A 98 14.52 -2.48 14.01
CA TRP A 98 13.79 -1.97 12.85
C TRP A 98 12.84 -0.86 13.30
N PRO A 99 13.24 0.43 13.16
CA PRO A 99 12.40 1.50 13.64
C PRO A 99 11.05 1.48 12.92
N GLU A 100 9.98 1.59 13.71
CA GLU A 100 8.66 1.89 13.18
C GLU A 100 8.71 3.23 12.43
N GLU A 101 7.96 3.33 11.33
CA GLU A 101 7.75 4.63 10.71
C GLU A 101 7.03 5.53 11.73
N THR A 102 7.72 6.59 12.14
CA THR A 102 7.16 7.68 12.96
C THR A 102 6.34 8.62 12.09
#